data_AF-A0A0F9IM88-F1
#
_entry.id   AF-A0A0F9IM88-F1
#
_cell.length_a   1.000
_cell.length_b   1.000
_cell.length_c   1.000
_cell.angle_alpha   90.00
_cell.angle_beta   90.00
_cell.angle_gamma   90.00
#
_symmetry.space_group_name_H-M   'P 1'
#
loop_
_entity.id
_entity.type
_entity.pdbx_description
1 polymer ?
#
loop_
_entity_poly.entity_id
_entity_poly.type
_entity_poly.pdbx_seq_one_letter_code
_entity_poly.pdbx_strand_id
1 'polypeptide(L)'
;MLWDPSTIKKFKALKRLASRINPNDIKHDGNTGFLLWDPSTIKTFKALKGLKKVLGIPVQKIAVEKFGNIVFGNSILFGAFTILSRIISEESAIETLKKFVPPTTLDKNLEAFELGKREAQDFIKKLEEEN
;
A
#
# COMPACT_ATOMS: atom_id res chain seq x y z
N MET A 1 -5.42 -3.73 -27.34
CA MET A 1 -4.31 -3.15 -26.55
C MET A 1 -3.55 -4.30 -25.92
N LEU A 2 -2.42 -4.69 -26.52
CA LEU A 2 -1.66 -5.87 -26.11
C LEU A 2 -0.74 -5.49 -24.95
N TRP A 3 -0.87 -6.24 -23.86
CA TRP A 3 -0.22 -6.07 -22.57
C TRP A 3 1.30 -6.27 -22.64
N ASP A 4 2.10 -5.34 -22.10
CA ASP A 4 3.57 -5.47 -22.00
C ASP A 4 4.00 -6.17 -20.69
N PRO A 5 4.58 -7.37 -20.75
CA PRO A 5 5.08 -8.09 -19.58
C PRO A 5 6.22 -7.38 -18.81
N SER A 6 6.88 -6.39 -19.42
CA SER A 6 8.02 -5.68 -18.80
C SER A 6 7.60 -4.81 -17.59
N THR A 7 6.33 -4.38 -17.55
CA THR A 7 5.79 -3.58 -16.44
C THR A 7 5.73 -4.37 -15.13
N ILE A 8 5.55 -5.70 -15.20
CA ILE A 8 5.49 -6.59 -14.03
C ILE A 8 6.87 -6.73 -13.34
N LYS A 9 7.98 -6.55 -14.06
CA LYS A 9 9.32 -6.62 -13.45
C LYS A 9 9.59 -5.47 -12.46
N LYS A 10 8.79 -4.41 -12.46
CA LYS A 10 8.98 -3.21 -11.62
C LYS A 10 8.26 -3.25 -10.28
N PHE A 11 7.35 -4.19 -10.05
CA PHE A 11 6.57 -4.23 -8.80
C PHE A 11 6.35 -5.65 -8.30
N LYS A 12 6.83 -5.95 -7.09
CA LYS A 12 6.53 -7.20 -6.37
C LYS A 12 5.61 -6.84 -5.21
N ALA A 13 4.29 -6.95 -5.40
CA ALA A 13 3.33 -6.85 -4.31
C ALA A 13 3.42 -8.13 -3.46
N LEU A 14 4.21 -8.08 -2.40
CA LEU A 14 4.51 -9.24 -1.56
C LEU A 14 3.50 -9.33 -0.41
N LYS A 15 2.37 -10.02 -0.60
CA LYS A 15 1.53 -10.44 0.55
C LYS A 15 2.11 -11.72 1.16
N ARG A 16 3.30 -11.62 1.75
CA ARG A 16 3.89 -12.67 2.61
C ARG A 16 3.59 -12.31 4.06
N LEU A 17 3.25 -13.32 4.88
CA LEU A 17 3.23 -13.18 6.33
C LEU A 17 4.55 -12.51 6.74
N ALA A 18 4.48 -11.36 7.43
CA ALA A 18 5.64 -10.48 7.65
C ALA A 18 6.87 -11.20 8.23
N SER A 19 6.65 -12.29 8.98
CA SER A 19 7.69 -13.16 9.54
C SER A 19 8.50 -13.97 8.53
N ARG A 20 8.15 -13.95 7.23
CA ARG A 20 8.78 -14.76 6.17
C ARG A 20 9.41 -13.94 5.04
N ILE A 21 9.50 -12.61 5.16
CA ILE A 21 10.18 -11.78 4.16
C ILE A 21 11.69 -11.85 4.43
N ASN A 22 12.44 -12.38 3.47
CA ASN A 22 13.90 -12.42 3.55
C ASN A 22 14.45 -11.07 3.03
N PRO A 23 15.52 -10.49 3.62
CA PRO A 23 16.17 -9.30 3.07
C PRO A 23 16.55 -9.40 1.58
N ASN A 24 16.76 -10.61 1.06
CA ASN A 24 17.02 -10.87 -0.36
C ASN A 24 15.75 -10.80 -1.25
N ASP A 25 14.54 -10.77 -0.67
CA ASP A 25 13.29 -10.53 -1.41
C ASP A 25 13.15 -9.06 -1.86
N ILE A 26 13.97 -8.17 -1.30
CA ILE A 26 13.97 -6.73 -1.58
C ILE A 26 15.07 -6.45 -2.61
N LYS A 27 14.70 -5.75 -3.70
CA LYS A 27 15.67 -5.34 -4.71
C LYS A 27 16.53 -4.19 -4.15
N HIS A 28 17.84 -4.30 -4.35
CA HIS A 28 18.84 -3.32 -3.89
C HIS A 28 19.47 -2.51 -5.04
N ASP A 29 18.95 -2.63 -6.27
CA ASP A 29 19.37 -1.75 -7.36
C ASP A 29 18.88 -0.32 -7.11
N GLY A 30 19.61 0.69 -7.59
CA GLY A 30 19.32 2.13 -7.35
C GLY A 30 17.93 2.61 -7.82
N ASN A 31 17.10 1.70 -8.33
CA ASN A 31 15.71 1.89 -8.70
C ASN A 31 14.77 1.15 -7.70
N THR A 32 15.03 1.34 -6.40
CA THR A 32 14.25 0.70 -5.34
C THR A 32 12.77 1.13 -5.40
N GLY A 33 11.88 0.13 -5.41
CA GLY A 33 10.43 0.34 -5.36
C GLY A 33 9.96 0.84 -3.98
N PHE A 34 8.69 1.25 -3.89
CA PHE A 34 8.09 1.62 -2.62
C PHE A 34 7.84 0.40 -1.73
N LEU A 35 8.15 0.53 -0.45
CA LEU A 35 7.77 -0.44 0.57
C LEU A 35 6.60 0.12 1.39
N LEU A 36 5.46 -0.55 1.34
CA LEU A 36 4.32 -0.29 2.20
C LEU A 36 4.32 -1.30 3.34
N TRP A 37 4.21 -0.85 4.59
CA TRP A 37 4.28 -1.75 5.75
C TRP A 37 3.37 -1.30 6.90
N ASP A 38 3.01 -2.26 7.76
CA ASP A 38 2.18 -2.00 8.95
C ASP A 38 3.03 -2.05 10.25
N PRO A 39 3.40 -0.89 10.83
CA PRO A 39 4.19 -0.82 12.07
C PRO A 39 3.44 -1.33 13.31
N SER A 40 2.10 -1.44 13.26
CA SER A 40 1.33 -1.95 14.40
C SER A 40 1.54 -3.44 14.63
N THR A 41 2.03 -4.17 13.61
CA THR A 41 2.20 -5.63 13.65
C THR A 41 3.64 -6.10 13.52
N ILE A 42 4.55 -5.25 13.03
CA ILE A 42 5.95 -5.58 12.83
C ILE A 42 6.80 -4.63 13.67
N LYS A 43 7.26 -5.06 14.85
CA LYS A 43 8.00 -4.17 15.76
C LYS A 43 9.46 -3.91 15.34
N THR A 44 10.06 -4.84 14.61
CA THR A 44 11.43 -4.67 14.07
C THR A 44 11.47 -5.21 12.66
N PHE A 45 11.81 -4.35 11.70
CA PHE A 45 12.03 -4.76 10.33
C PHE A 45 13.45 -4.32 9.93
N LYS A 46 14.44 -5.19 10.23
CA LYS A 46 15.87 -4.93 9.95
C LYS A 46 16.12 -4.59 8.47
N ALA A 47 15.27 -5.12 7.60
CA ALA A 47 15.26 -4.87 6.16
C ALA A 47 14.90 -3.42 5.76
N LEU A 48 14.43 -2.57 6.69
CA LEU A 48 14.23 -1.14 6.44
C LEU A 48 15.52 -0.33 6.39
N LYS A 49 16.61 -0.86 6.98
CA LYS A 49 17.87 -0.11 7.05
C LYS A 49 18.38 0.18 5.63
N GLY A 50 18.50 1.47 5.31
CA GLY A 50 18.97 1.95 4.00
C GLY A 50 17.89 2.16 2.94
N LEU A 51 16.62 1.80 3.21
CA LEU A 51 15.52 2.09 2.30
C LEU A 51 14.98 3.50 2.56
N LYS A 52 14.97 4.35 1.53
CA LYS A 52 14.41 5.71 1.60
C LYS A 52 12.90 5.76 1.32
N LYS A 53 12.39 4.86 0.46
CA LYS A 53 11.00 4.86 -0.02
C LYS A 53 10.10 3.93 0.80
N VAL A 54 10.00 4.19 2.10
CA VAL A 54 9.24 3.36 3.05
C VAL A 54 8.05 4.13 3.63
N LEU A 55 6.84 3.68 3.30
CA LEU A 55 5.60 4.20 3.89
C LEU A 55 5.06 3.23 4.95
N GLY A 56 5.09 3.66 6.21
CA GLY A 56 4.49 2.93 7.33
C GLY A 56 3.10 3.44 7.66
N ILE A 57 2.08 2.60 7.53
CA ILE A 57 0.70 2.93 7.90
C ILE A 57 0.25 1.90 8.95
N PRO A 58 -0.16 2.29 10.18
CA PRO A 58 -0.61 1.34 11.21
C PRO A 58 -2.01 0.81 10.90
N VAL A 59 -2.13 0.06 9.79
CA VAL A 59 -3.38 -0.25 9.11
C VAL A 59 -4.34 -1.01 10.00
N GLN A 60 -3.86 -2.03 10.72
CA GLN A 60 -4.74 -2.80 11.60
C GLN A 60 -5.32 -1.95 12.73
N LYS A 61 -4.50 -1.08 13.33
CA LYS A 61 -4.95 -0.16 14.37
C LYS A 61 -6.01 0.80 13.83
N ILE A 62 -5.74 1.47 12.71
CA ILE A 62 -6.68 2.41 12.08
C ILE A 62 -7.97 1.71 11.65
N ALA A 63 -7.88 0.51 11.07
CA ALA A 63 -9.03 -0.27 10.61
C ALA A 63 -9.99 -0.59 11.76
N VAL A 64 -9.46 -1.00 12.91
CA VAL A 64 -10.27 -1.29 14.10
C VAL A 64 -10.81 -0.01 14.73
N GLU A 65 -9.95 0.99 15.00
CA GLU A 65 -10.35 2.20 15.72
C GLU A 65 -11.33 3.07 14.94
N LYS A 66 -11.15 3.19 13.62
CA LYS A 66 -11.97 4.08 12.78
C LYS A 66 -13.15 3.37 12.12
N PHE A 67 -12.99 2.11 11.72
CA PHE A 67 -13.99 1.40 10.92
C PHE A 67 -14.64 0.23 11.65
N GLY A 68 -14.15 -0.12 12.85
CA GLY A 68 -14.68 -1.17 13.71
C GLY A 68 -14.28 -2.59 13.30
N ASN A 69 -13.46 -2.75 12.25
CA ASN A 69 -13.06 -4.08 11.78
C ASN A 69 -11.73 -4.04 11.01
N ILE A 70 -10.85 -5.00 11.28
CA ILE A 70 -9.56 -5.16 10.60
C ILE A 70 -9.66 -5.30 9.08
N VAL A 71 -10.77 -5.83 8.54
CA VAL A 71 -10.94 -6.08 7.09
C VAL A 71 -10.84 -4.81 6.24
N PHE A 72 -11.19 -3.64 6.81
CA PHE A 72 -11.07 -2.34 6.13
C PHE A 72 -9.61 -1.95 5.86
N GLY A 73 -8.65 -2.58 6.54
CA GLY A 73 -7.24 -2.35 6.27
C GLY A 73 -6.81 -2.71 4.85
N ASN A 74 -7.48 -3.65 4.19
CA ASN A 74 -7.21 -3.96 2.78
C ASN A 74 -7.49 -2.74 1.89
N SER A 75 -8.56 -1.99 2.16
CA SER A 75 -8.94 -0.81 1.38
C SER A 75 -7.99 0.35 1.63
N ILE A 76 -7.52 0.54 2.86
CA ILE A 76 -6.44 1.49 3.19
C ILE A 76 -5.18 1.15 2.39
N LEU A 77 -4.73 -0.11 2.44
CA LEU A 77 -3.55 -0.53 1.68
C LEU A 77 -3.74 -0.38 0.17
N PHE A 78 -4.95 -0.64 -0.34
CA PHE A 78 -5.26 -0.51 -1.76
C PHE A 78 -5.24 0.96 -2.22
N GLY A 79 -5.73 1.89 -1.40
CA GLY A 79 -5.63 3.33 -1.66
C GLY A 79 -4.17 3.79 -1.74
N ALA A 80 -3.36 3.43 -0.75
CA ALA A 80 -1.94 3.77 -0.76
C ALA A 80 -1.21 3.15 -1.96
N PHE A 81 -1.48 1.88 -2.26
CA PHE A 81 -0.91 1.17 -3.41
C PHE A 81 -1.26 1.85 -4.74
N THR A 82 -2.50 2.32 -4.90
CA THR A 82 -2.96 2.97 -6.13
C THR A 82 -2.11 4.20 -6.45
N ILE A 83 -1.91 5.07 -5.46
CA ILE A 83 -1.11 6.29 -5.60
C ILE A 83 0.38 5.98 -5.81
N LEU A 84 0.96 5.10 -4.98
CA LEU A 84 2.40 4.82 -5.03
C LEU A 84 2.82 4.08 -6.30
N SER A 85 1.98 3.15 -6.77
CA SER A 85 2.31 2.32 -7.94
C SER A 85 2.10 3.06 -9.26
N ARG A 86 1.08 3.93 -9.34
CA ARG A 86 0.61 4.56 -10.59
C ARG A 86 0.26 3.55 -11.70
N ILE A 87 -0.03 2.29 -11.33
CA ILE A 87 -0.37 1.21 -12.27
C ILE A 87 -1.87 1.19 -12.58
N ILE A 88 -2.70 1.57 -11.59
CA ILE A 88 -4.15 1.56 -11.66
C ILE A 88 -4.62 3.01 -11.50
N SER A 89 -5.57 3.46 -12.33
CA SER A 89 -6.19 4.77 -12.14
C SER A 89 -7.09 4.77 -10.90
N GLU A 90 -7.28 5.94 -10.29
CA GLU A 90 -8.15 6.07 -9.11
C GLU A 90 -9.59 5.63 -9.42
N GLU A 91 -10.09 5.97 -10.60
CA GLU A 91 -11.42 5.58 -11.07
C GLU A 91 -11.53 4.06 -11.18
N SER A 92 -10.52 3.42 -11.79
CA SER A 92 -10.49 1.96 -11.93
C SER A 92 -10.42 1.24 -10.58
N ALA A 93 -9.70 1.82 -9.62
CA ALA A 93 -9.64 1.31 -8.25
C ALA A 93 -10.99 1.46 -7.53
N ILE A 94 -11.66 2.61 -7.67
CA ILE A 94 -12.99 2.87 -7.10
C ILE A 94 -14.03 1.90 -7.70
N GLU A 95 -14.05 1.71 -9.02
CA GLU A 95 -14.95 0.75 -9.68
C GLU A 95 -14.68 -0.70 -9.22
N THR A 96 -13.42 -1.04 -8.98
CA THR A 96 -13.06 -2.34 -8.38
C THR A 96 -13.68 -2.50 -6.99
N LEU A 97 -13.62 -1.48 -6.14
CA LEU A 97 -14.26 -1.52 -4.82
C LEU A 97 -15.78 -1.69 -4.94
N LYS A 98 -16.44 -0.91 -5.80
CA LYS A 98 -17.89 -1.04 -6.04
C LYS A 98 -18.30 -2.43 -6.52
N LYS A 99 -17.45 -3.08 -7.32
CA LYS A 99 -17.73 -4.40 -7.89
C LYS A 99 -17.54 -5.55 -6.92
N PHE A 100 -16.53 -5.47 -6.04
CA PHE A 100 -16.10 -6.63 -5.23
C PHE A 100 -16.37 -6.49 -3.72
N VAL A 101 -16.69 -5.29 -3.23
CA VAL A 101 -17.05 -5.06 -1.83
C VAL A 101 -18.57 -5.19 -1.65
N PRO A 102 -19.06 -5.81 -0.56
CA PRO A 102 -20.49 -5.84 -0.26
C PRO A 102 -21.09 -4.43 -0.15
N PRO A 103 -22.26 -4.16 -0.77
CA PRO A 103 -22.87 -2.82 -0.78
C PRO A 103 -23.05 -2.21 0.62
N THR A 104 -23.39 -3.02 1.62
CA THR A 104 -23.58 -2.60 3.02
C THR A 104 -22.32 -2.05 3.69
N THR A 105 -21.15 -2.29 3.10
CA THR A 105 -19.85 -1.84 3.62
C THR A 105 -19.08 -0.98 2.63
N LEU A 106 -19.68 -0.65 1.49
CA LEU A 106 -18.99 0.05 0.40
C LEU A 106 -18.51 1.43 0.84
N ASP A 107 -19.36 2.22 1.50
CA ASP A 107 -19.01 3.58 1.93
C ASP A 107 -17.79 3.61 2.86
N LYS A 108 -17.75 2.69 3.83
CA LYS A 108 -16.61 2.54 4.74
C LYS A 108 -15.34 2.09 4.00
N ASN A 109 -15.47 1.24 2.97
CA ASN A 109 -14.33 0.84 2.16
C ASN A 109 -13.82 1.96 1.27
N LEU A 110 -14.69 2.79 0.70
CA LEU A 110 -14.30 3.98 -0.06
C LEU A 110 -13.62 5.01 0.85
N GLU A 111 -14.14 5.24 2.06
CA GLU A 111 -13.48 6.13 3.02
C GLU A 111 -12.10 5.60 3.46
N ALA A 112 -12.00 4.29 3.71
CA ALA A 112 -10.73 3.63 4.02
C ALA A 112 -9.73 3.75 2.85
N PHE A 113 -10.19 3.59 1.62
CA PHE A 113 -9.39 3.79 0.41
C PHE A 113 -8.87 5.23 0.30
N GLU A 114 -9.73 6.23 0.50
CA GLU A 114 -9.32 7.63 0.50
C GLU A 114 -8.33 7.97 1.61
N LEU A 115 -8.42 7.32 2.78
CA LEU A 115 -7.40 7.43 3.83
C LEU A 115 -6.05 6.94 3.32
N GLY A 116 -6.01 5.75 2.73
CA GLY A 116 -4.79 5.20 2.14
C GLY A 116 -4.17 6.09 1.07
N LYS A 117 -5.01 6.69 0.21
CA LYS A 117 -4.55 7.63 -0.82
C LYS A 117 -3.85 8.85 -0.22
N ARG A 118 -4.46 9.48 0.79
CA ARG A 118 -3.89 10.66 1.45
C ARG A 118 -2.54 10.36 2.09
N GLU A 119 -2.42 9.25 2.82
CA GLU A 119 -1.15 8.82 3.42
C GLU A 119 -0.04 8.67 2.36
N ALA A 120 -0.37 8.11 1.19
CA ALA A 120 0.58 7.98 0.10
C ALA A 120 0.93 9.31 -0.58
N GLN A 121 -0.02 10.22 -0.76
CA GLN A 121 0.21 11.55 -1.33
C GLN A 121 1.11 12.38 -0.41
N ASP A 122 0.82 12.40 0.90
CA ASP A 122 1.62 13.09 1.91
C ASP A 122 3.04 12.52 1.97
N PHE A 123 3.17 11.19 1.82
CA PHE A 123 4.47 10.53 1.76
C PHE A 123 5.29 10.94 0.53
N ILE A 124 4.69 10.98 -0.66
CA ILE A 124 5.37 11.44 -1.88
C ILE A 124 5.83 12.89 -1.70
N LYS A 125 4.96 13.76 -1.18
CA LYS A 125 5.30 15.16 -0.95
C LYS A 125 6.51 15.33 -0.02
N LYS A 126 6.56 14.57 1.08
CA LYS A 126 7.72 14.56 1.98
C LYS A 126 9.00 14.10 1.28
N LEU A 127 8.92 13.07 0.44
CA LEU A 127 10.08 12.63 -0.35
C LEU A 127 10.55 13.71 -1.35
N GLU A 128 9.65 14.50 -1.91
CA GLU A 128 10.01 15.60 -2.82
C GLU A 128 10.65 16.79 -2.08
N GLU A 129 10.22 17.07 -0.84
CA GLU A 129 10.78 18.15 0.00
C GLU A 129 12.17 17.81 0.58
N GLU A 130 12.51 16.53 0.69
CA GLU A 130 13.79 16.03 1.22
C GLU A 130 14.91 15.85 0.16
N ASN A 131 14.61 16.07 -1.13
CA ASN A 131 15.57 15.96 -2.25
C ASN A 131 15.90 17.33 -2.86
#